data_AF-M6CU66-F1
#
_entry.id   AF-M6CU66-F1
#
_cell.length_a   1.000
_cell.length_b   1.000
_cell.length_c   1.000
_cell.angle_alpha   90.00
_cell.angle_beta   90.00
_cell.angle_gamma   90.00
#
_symmetry.space_group_name_H-M   'P 1'
#
loop_
_entity.id
_entity.type
_entity.pdbx_description
1 polymer ?
#
loop_
_entity_poly.entity_id
_entity_poly.type
_entity_poly.pdbx_seq_one_letter_code
_entity_poly.pdbx_strand_id
1 'polypeptide(L)'
;MGIPHSLSRLYGSHRMPTQTGKTIVLVFPIPFSPNEFINQFKCFEGVIPLNLVNKISLIGILLVCLQATNCLFTVKPNYIAEKFKAKTKPKASIWTPSTTQTKFITKNDSYGLSEYVDLVDETAYLQHPLNVRLRGGTIQKEDNYGLIGLATFCILIPCWKSEESVIILDYYINSAHKKTEEYSENKKLWMWFPLSIYNLATLRFKEEEKFESSDRSILMNIGANIANTLSKLETESNKELAVTFEQESSTWEKVNKNSLEEIIEFNRKTPPGETKDKANEFLTNLLDKKVQTYLERQFPFVKPYLMNDLIDSDGSKFEYKFYQVFRSLILGRNPETGFKIETQLSQKDGKIIWRIDTPKEIHFFYFSPYKNNITLEKIVSEKNGYKETSNSLEAYAIGKSVFDMFSEYPTYNYTDIEFLNKIK
;
A
#
# COMPACT_ATOMS: atom_id res chain seq x y z
N MET A 1 16.45 -32.08 -5.94
CA MET A 1 16.14 -33.44 -5.44
C MET A 1 16.01 -33.38 -3.91
N GLY A 2 14.87 -33.85 -3.38
CA GLY A 2 14.53 -34.02 -1.95
C GLY A 2 14.26 -32.70 -1.21
N ILE A 3 13.05 -32.25 -0.87
CA ILE A 3 11.90 -32.88 -0.18
C ILE A 3 12.30 -33.62 1.11
N PRO A 4 11.92 -33.12 2.29
CA PRO A 4 11.89 -33.92 3.51
C PRO A 4 10.56 -34.69 3.63
N HIS A 5 10.68 -35.96 3.99
CA HIS A 5 9.60 -36.91 4.26
C HIS A 5 9.46 -37.11 5.77
N SER A 6 8.24 -37.04 6.29
CA SER A 6 7.66 -37.93 7.32
C SER A 6 6.19 -37.50 7.56
N LEU A 7 5.19 -38.32 7.22
CA LEU A 7 4.58 -39.38 8.04
C LEU A 7 4.01 -38.82 9.37
N SER A 8 2.76 -39.02 9.79
CA SER A 8 1.76 -40.04 9.45
C SER A 8 0.52 -39.90 10.37
N ARG A 9 -0.69 -40.20 9.84
CA ARG A 9 -1.79 -41.04 10.44
C ARG A 9 -2.43 -40.60 11.79
N LEU A 10 -3.67 -40.89 12.20
CA LEU A 10 -4.82 -41.77 11.87
C LEU A 10 -6.10 -41.06 12.42
N TYR A 11 -7.33 -41.26 11.97
CA TYR A 11 -8.31 -42.35 12.23
C TYR A 11 -9.64 -41.87 11.58
N GLY A 12 -10.63 -42.63 11.13
CA GLY A 12 -10.92 -44.05 11.12
C GLY A 12 -12.38 -44.23 10.61
N SER A 13 -12.53 -45.11 9.61
CA SER A 13 -13.66 -45.98 9.26
C SER A 13 -15.03 -45.84 9.96
N HIS A 14 -16.12 -45.80 9.18
CA HIS A 14 -17.18 -46.81 9.29
C HIS A 14 -17.96 -47.06 7.97
N ARG A 15 -18.30 -48.33 7.77
CA ARG A 15 -18.91 -48.96 6.58
C ARG A 15 -20.42 -48.69 6.46
N MET A 16 -20.86 -48.85 5.20
CA MET A 16 -22.21 -48.87 4.60
C MET A 16 -23.36 -49.48 5.43
N PRO A 17 -24.61 -49.22 5.01
CA PRO A 17 -25.24 -50.24 4.17
C PRO A 17 -25.87 -49.68 2.88
N THR A 18 -25.55 -50.35 1.78
CA THR A 18 -26.33 -50.40 0.56
C THR A 18 -27.76 -50.83 0.86
N GLN A 19 -28.73 -49.92 0.65
CA GLN A 19 -30.12 -50.32 0.42
C GLN A 19 -30.36 -50.38 -1.09
N THR A 20 -30.41 -51.61 -1.57
CA THR A 20 -30.99 -52.02 -2.84
C THR A 20 -32.49 -51.73 -2.83
N GLY A 21 -32.87 -50.51 -3.22
CA GLY A 21 -34.22 -50.19 -3.67
C GLY A 21 -34.24 -50.23 -5.19
N LYS A 22 -34.79 -51.29 -5.78
CA LYS A 22 -35.08 -51.35 -7.22
C LYS A 22 -35.99 -50.18 -7.58
N THR A 23 -35.42 -49.10 -8.10
CA THR A 23 -36.21 -48.11 -8.83
C THR A 23 -36.28 -48.61 -10.26
N ILE A 24 -37.47 -49.07 -10.65
CA ILE A 24 -37.79 -49.37 -12.03
C ILE A 24 -37.62 -48.05 -12.79
N VAL A 25 -36.59 -47.97 -13.63
CA VAL A 25 -36.45 -46.90 -14.60
C VAL A 25 -37.50 -47.16 -15.68
N LEU A 26 -38.67 -46.53 -15.55
CA LEU A 26 -39.54 -46.33 -16.69
C LEU A 26 -38.94 -45.19 -17.52
N VAL A 27 -38.15 -45.57 -18.52
CA VAL A 27 -37.78 -44.68 -19.61
C VAL A 27 -39.06 -44.39 -20.40
N PHE A 28 -39.65 -43.22 -20.21
CA PHE A 28 -40.58 -42.68 -21.18
C PHE A 28 -39.79 -41.82 -22.18
N PRO A 29 -39.93 -42.06 -23.50
CA PRO A 29 -39.42 -41.11 -24.47
C PRO A 29 -40.27 -39.84 -24.35
N ILE A 30 -39.63 -38.70 -24.10
CA ILE A 30 -40.29 -37.39 -24.20
C ILE A 30 -40.05 -36.86 -25.62
N PRO A 31 -41.10 -36.80 -26.46
CA PRO A 31 -41.23 -35.73 -27.43
C PRO A 31 -42.33 -34.77 -26.94
N PHE A 32 -42.02 -33.48 -26.90
CA PHE A 32 -43.02 -32.43 -26.74
C PHE A 32 -44.05 -32.54 -27.88
N SER A 33 -45.24 -33.06 -27.59
CA SER A 33 -46.42 -32.91 -28.44
C SER A 33 -47.59 -32.34 -27.62
N PRO A 34 -48.37 -31.38 -28.16
CA PRO A 34 -49.54 -30.77 -27.50
C PRO A 34 -50.60 -31.77 -27.00
N ASN A 35 -50.60 -32.99 -27.52
CA ASN A 35 -51.63 -33.99 -27.22
C ASN A 35 -51.46 -34.66 -25.84
N GLU A 36 -50.28 -34.62 -25.22
CA GLU A 36 -50.08 -35.20 -23.88
C GLU A 36 -50.49 -34.26 -22.74
N PHE A 37 -50.48 -32.94 -22.97
CA PHE A 37 -50.96 -31.95 -21.99
C PHE A 37 -52.47 -32.09 -21.74
N ILE A 38 -53.22 -32.51 -22.76
CA ILE A 38 -54.66 -32.80 -22.68
C ILE A 38 -54.92 -34.06 -21.83
N ASN A 39 -54.01 -35.03 -21.83
CA ASN A 39 -54.19 -36.27 -21.06
C ASN A 39 -53.94 -36.10 -19.55
N GLN A 40 -53.16 -35.10 -19.10
CA GLN A 40 -53.05 -34.79 -17.66
C GLN A 40 -54.34 -34.16 -17.09
N PHE A 41 -55.16 -33.50 -17.93
CA PHE A 41 -56.47 -32.99 -17.51
C PHE A 41 -57.52 -34.09 -17.30
N LYS A 42 -57.32 -35.31 -17.81
CA LYS A 42 -58.22 -36.44 -17.56
C LYS A 42 -58.17 -36.94 -16.10
N CYS A 43 -57.06 -36.71 -15.39
CA CYS A 43 -56.97 -37.06 -13.97
C CYS A 43 -57.80 -36.14 -13.05
N PHE A 44 -58.32 -35.01 -13.57
CA PHE A 44 -59.20 -34.09 -12.83
C PHE A 44 -60.70 -34.35 -13.07
N GLU A 45 -61.07 -35.35 -13.87
CA GLU A 45 -62.49 -35.67 -14.15
C GLU A 45 -63.23 -36.31 -12.97
N GLY A 46 -62.54 -36.61 -11.87
CA GLY A 46 -63.12 -37.30 -10.73
C GLY A 46 -63.82 -36.46 -9.66
N VAL A 47 -63.73 -35.11 -9.67
CA VAL A 47 -64.12 -34.34 -8.46
C VAL A 47 -65.21 -33.28 -8.66
N ILE A 48 -65.39 -32.62 -9.82
CA ILE A 48 -66.51 -31.69 -10.03
C ILE A 48 -66.87 -31.60 -11.53
N PRO A 49 -68.14 -31.76 -11.97
CA PRO A 49 -68.51 -31.58 -13.36
C PRO A 49 -68.55 -30.08 -13.71
N LEU A 50 -67.43 -29.54 -14.21
CA LEU A 50 -67.39 -28.20 -14.81
C LEU A 50 -67.92 -28.26 -16.26
N ASN A 51 -68.92 -27.42 -16.56
CA ASN A 51 -69.43 -27.24 -17.92
C ASN A 51 -68.34 -26.66 -18.85
N LEU A 52 -68.42 -26.93 -20.15
CA LEU A 52 -67.39 -26.61 -21.16
C LEU A 52 -66.95 -25.13 -21.15
N VAL A 53 -67.90 -24.22 -20.92
CA VAL A 53 -67.67 -22.77 -20.78
C VAL A 53 -66.76 -22.46 -19.58
N ASN A 54 -66.96 -23.15 -18.45
CA ASN A 54 -66.13 -22.98 -17.26
C ASN A 54 -64.73 -23.57 -17.48
N LYS A 55 -64.60 -24.65 -18.25
CA LYS A 55 -63.29 -25.21 -18.62
C LYS A 55 -62.51 -24.24 -19.51
N ILE A 56 -63.14 -23.64 -20.51
CA ILE A 56 -62.50 -22.66 -21.41
C ILE A 56 -62.14 -21.37 -20.65
N SER A 57 -63.03 -20.89 -19.76
CA SER A 57 -62.74 -19.71 -18.92
C SER A 57 -61.60 -19.96 -17.93
N LEU A 58 -61.52 -21.17 -17.34
CA LEU A 58 -60.42 -21.55 -16.46
C LEU A 58 -59.09 -21.61 -17.21
N ILE A 59 -59.09 -22.18 -18.42
CA ILE A 59 -57.91 -22.23 -19.31
C ILE A 59 -57.49 -20.82 -19.72
N GLY A 60 -58.44 -19.93 -20.04
CA GLY A 60 -58.18 -18.53 -20.36
C GLY A 60 -57.57 -17.76 -19.18
N ILE A 61 -58.12 -17.93 -17.97
CA ILE A 61 -57.58 -17.33 -16.74
C ILE A 61 -56.18 -17.88 -16.43
N LEU A 62 -55.97 -19.20 -16.59
CA LEU A 62 -54.66 -19.83 -16.42
C LEU A 62 -53.62 -19.30 -17.42
N LEU A 63 -54.00 -19.11 -18.69
CA LEU A 63 -53.14 -18.52 -19.72
C LEU A 63 -52.78 -17.07 -19.41
N VAL A 64 -53.72 -16.27 -18.91
CA VAL A 64 -53.46 -14.89 -18.46
C VAL A 64 -52.54 -14.86 -17.23
N CYS A 65 -52.74 -15.76 -16.25
CA CYS A 65 -51.86 -15.88 -15.09
C CYS A 65 -50.46 -16.40 -15.47
N LEU A 66 -50.34 -17.29 -16.46
CA LEU A 66 -49.07 -17.77 -17.03
C LEU A 66 -48.32 -16.67 -17.80
N GLN A 67 -49.03 -15.74 -18.44
CA GLN A 67 -48.43 -14.57 -19.07
C GLN A 67 -48.00 -13.49 -18.07
N ALA A 68 -48.45 -13.58 -16.82
CA ALA A 68 -48.14 -12.66 -15.73
C ALA A 68 -47.21 -13.27 -14.65
N THR A 69 -46.48 -14.34 -14.97
CA THR A 69 -45.39 -14.86 -14.12
C THR A 69 -44.25 -13.84 -14.11
N ASN A 70 -44.40 -12.79 -13.31
CA ASN A 70 -43.36 -11.79 -13.06
C ASN A 70 -42.61 -12.17 -11.79
N CYS A 71 -41.29 -12.29 -11.87
CA CYS A 71 -40.43 -12.34 -10.70
C CYS A 71 -40.37 -10.93 -10.10
N LEU A 72 -40.84 -10.76 -8.87
CA LEU A 72 -40.72 -9.49 -8.14
C LEU A 72 -39.48 -9.56 -7.25
N PHE A 73 -38.54 -8.64 -7.46
CA PHE A 73 -37.32 -8.56 -6.68
C PHE A 73 -37.43 -7.47 -5.62
N THR A 74 -37.14 -7.78 -4.36
CA THR A 74 -37.08 -6.78 -3.30
C THR A 74 -35.68 -6.71 -2.72
N VAL A 75 -35.06 -5.53 -2.78
CA VAL A 75 -33.81 -5.20 -2.09
C VAL A 75 -34.14 -4.26 -0.94
N LYS A 76 -33.73 -4.63 0.27
CA LYS A 76 -33.84 -3.78 1.45
C LYS A 76 -32.43 -3.50 1.97
N PRO A 77 -31.90 -2.27 1.79
CA PRO A 77 -30.63 -1.89 2.39
C PRO A 77 -30.78 -1.76 3.90
N ASN A 78 -29.79 -2.22 4.65
CA ASN A 78 -29.67 -2.02 6.10
C ASN A 78 -28.75 -0.84 6.44
N TYR A 79 -28.53 0.06 5.48
CA TYR A 79 -27.69 1.25 5.61
C TYR A 79 -28.40 2.48 5.04
N ILE A 80 -27.89 3.66 5.39
CA ILE A 80 -28.36 4.93 4.85
C ILE A 80 -27.33 5.42 3.84
N ALA A 81 -27.75 5.57 2.58
CA ALA A 81 -26.94 6.22 1.56
C ALA A 81 -26.83 7.71 1.90
N GLU A 82 -25.61 8.18 2.15
CA GLU A 82 -25.34 9.57 2.44
C GLU A 82 -25.27 10.40 1.16
N LYS A 83 -25.48 11.71 1.30
CA LYS A 83 -25.06 12.66 0.26
C LYS A 83 -23.58 12.96 0.43
N PHE A 84 -22.88 13.12 -0.68
CA PHE A 84 -21.49 13.55 -0.66
C PHE A 84 -21.40 14.99 -0.13
N LYS A 85 -20.57 15.20 0.91
CA LYS A 85 -20.48 16.49 1.64
C LYS A 85 -19.21 17.28 1.33
N ALA A 86 -18.15 16.62 0.87
CA ALA A 86 -16.88 17.28 0.63
C ALA A 86 -16.90 18.11 -0.66
N LYS A 87 -16.12 19.19 -0.70
CA LYS A 87 -15.99 20.05 -1.89
C LYS A 87 -15.16 19.39 -2.99
N THR A 88 -14.26 18.49 -2.60
CA THR A 88 -13.30 17.81 -3.47
C THR A 88 -13.36 16.32 -3.20
N LYS A 89 -13.23 15.51 -4.26
CA LYS A 89 -13.16 14.06 -4.13
C LYS A 89 -11.87 13.67 -3.41
N PRO A 90 -11.93 12.82 -2.37
CA PRO A 90 -10.71 12.28 -1.78
C PRO A 90 -10.02 11.36 -2.79
N LYS A 91 -8.69 11.34 -2.74
CA LYS A 91 -7.86 10.47 -3.57
C LYS A 91 -7.47 9.24 -2.78
N ALA A 92 -7.83 8.04 -3.26
CA ALA A 92 -7.56 6.80 -2.52
C ALA A 92 -7.40 5.60 -3.46
N SER A 93 -6.65 4.60 -3.02
CA SER A 93 -6.71 3.27 -3.66
C SER A 93 -7.79 2.43 -3.00
N ILE A 94 -8.50 1.62 -3.79
CA ILE A 94 -9.47 0.65 -3.29
C ILE A 94 -9.15 -0.70 -3.90
N TRP A 95 -9.07 -1.74 -3.08
CA TRP A 95 -8.66 -3.06 -3.54
C TRP A 95 -9.43 -4.20 -2.86
N THR A 96 -9.56 -5.31 -3.56
CA THR A 96 -10.12 -6.56 -3.05
C THR A 96 -9.04 -7.62 -2.92
N PRO A 97 -9.03 -8.41 -1.82
CA PRO A 97 -8.15 -9.56 -1.70
C PRO A 97 -8.60 -10.65 -2.69
N SER A 98 -7.68 -11.18 -3.49
CA SER A 98 -7.92 -12.36 -4.35
C SER A 98 -6.90 -13.46 -4.05
N THR A 99 -7.25 -14.70 -4.42
CA THR A 99 -6.47 -15.91 -4.13
C THR A 99 -5.10 -15.95 -4.81
N THR A 100 -4.89 -15.14 -5.85
CA THR A 100 -3.65 -15.11 -6.63
C THR A 100 -2.93 -13.77 -6.54
N GLN A 101 -3.67 -12.64 -6.60
CA GLN A 101 -3.14 -11.27 -6.52
C GLN A 101 -4.20 -10.29 -5.99
N THR A 102 -3.76 -9.19 -5.37
CA THR A 102 -4.61 -8.07 -4.95
C THR A 102 -5.22 -7.39 -6.19
N LYS A 103 -6.55 -7.29 -6.26
CA LYS A 103 -7.22 -6.63 -7.39
C LYS A 103 -7.59 -5.19 -7.02
N PHE A 104 -7.01 -4.21 -7.70
CA PHE A 104 -7.35 -2.80 -7.53
C PHE A 104 -8.60 -2.43 -8.35
N ILE A 105 -9.47 -1.62 -7.76
CA ILE A 105 -10.63 -1.03 -8.43
C ILE A 105 -10.13 0.15 -9.24
N THR A 106 -10.22 0.03 -10.57
CA THR A 106 -9.79 1.08 -11.50
C THR A 106 -10.98 1.94 -11.93
N LYS A 107 -10.71 3.06 -12.61
CA LYS A 107 -11.77 3.93 -13.17
C LYS A 107 -12.76 3.16 -14.07
N ASN A 108 -12.27 2.18 -14.83
CA ASN A 108 -13.07 1.40 -15.79
C ASN A 108 -13.95 0.32 -15.12
N ASP A 109 -13.58 -0.15 -13.93
CA ASP A 109 -14.33 -1.12 -13.12
C ASP A 109 -14.75 -0.51 -11.79
N SER A 110 -15.10 0.79 -11.79
CA SER A 110 -15.23 1.59 -10.56
C SER A 110 -16.53 1.38 -9.80
N TYR A 111 -17.50 0.62 -10.33
CA TYR A 111 -18.82 0.41 -9.71
C TYR A 111 -19.49 1.72 -9.25
N GLY A 112 -19.33 2.83 -9.98
CA GLY A 112 -19.87 4.15 -9.62
C GLY A 112 -19.02 4.94 -8.60
N LEU A 113 -18.00 4.32 -8.00
CA LEU A 113 -17.13 4.97 -7.00
C LEU A 113 -16.32 6.15 -7.58
N SER A 114 -16.02 6.12 -8.88
CA SER A 114 -15.30 7.21 -9.56
C SER A 114 -16.09 8.53 -9.59
N GLU A 115 -17.40 8.50 -9.33
CA GLU A 115 -18.21 9.70 -9.13
C GLU A 115 -17.85 10.42 -7.83
N TYR A 116 -17.34 9.71 -6.82
CA TYR A 116 -17.12 10.24 -5.46
C TYR A 116 -15.67 10.23 -5.01
N VAL A 117 -14.85 9.31 -5.52
CA VAL A 117 -13.46 9.11 -5.12
C VAL A 117 -12.57 9.15 -6.36
N ASP A 118 -11.45 9.87 -6.27
CA ASP A 118 -10.40 9.84 -7.28
C ASP A 118 -9.55 8.59 -7.06
N LEU A 119 -9.91 7.52 -7.78
CA LEU A 119 -9.28 6.21 -7.68
C LEU A 119 -7.85 6.22 -8.19
N VAL A 120 -6.98 5.52 -7.46
CA VAL A 120 -5.55 5.41 -7.77
C VAL A 120 -5.15 3.97 -7.97
N ASP A 121 -4.40 3.74 -9.05
CA ASP A 121 -3.96 2.42 -9.48
C ASP A 121 -2.73 1.91 -8.69
N GLU A 122 -2.40 0.64 -8.92
CA GLU A 122 -1.38 -0.16 -8.22
C GLU A 122 0.00 0.50 -8.13
N THR A 123 0.45 1.23 -9.17
CA THR A 123 1.78 1.87 -9.20
C THR A 123 1.96 2.95 -8.14
N ALA A 124 0.86 3.49 -7.60
CA ALA A 124 0.88 4.53 -6.57
C ALA A 124 0.33 4.03 -5.22
N TYR A 125 -0.05 2.76 -5.08
CA TYR A 125 -0.53 2.17 -3.83
C TYR A 125 0.46 2.33 -2.66
N LEU A 126 1.75 2.09 -2.91
CA LEU A 126 2.81 2.23 -1.90
C LEU A 126 3.14 3.69 -1.56
N GLN A 127 2.77 4.63 -2.43
CA GLN A 127 3.08 6.05 -2.29
C GLN A 127 1.89 6.84 -1.75
N HIS A 128 0.69 6.28 -1.77
CA HIS A 128 -0.51 6.98 -1.34
C HIS A 128 -0.91 6.67 0.09
N PRO A 129 -1.24 7.71 0.87
CA PRO A 129 -1.51 7.56 2.28
C PRO A 129 -2.82 6.82 2.54
N LEU A 130 -3.85 7.00 1.69
CA LEU A 130 -5.20 6.50 1.93
C LEU A 130 -5.53 5.27 1.08
N ASN A 131 -5.85 4.17 1.76
CA ASN A 131 -6.13 2.87 1.13
C ASN A 131 -7.39 2.24 1.75
N VAL A 132 -8.25 1.66 0.91
CA VAL A 132 -9.45 0.95 1.36
C VAL A 132 -9.40 -0.49 0.89
N ARG A 133 -9.49 -1.42 1.85
CA ARG A 133 -9.67 -2.83 1.57
C ARG A 133 -11.15 -3.15 1.55
N LEU A 134 -11.61 -3.73 0.44
CA LEU A 134 -12.98 -4.18 0.27
C LEU A 134 -13.06 -5.69 0.42
N ARG A 135 -14.00 -6.16 1.24
CA ARG A 135 -14.34 -7.57 1.41
C ARG A 135 -15.83 -7.74 1.17
N GLY A 136 -16.21 -8.64 0.27
CA GLY A 136 -17.60 -8.96 -0.05
C GLY A 136 -17.95 -10.39 0.35
N GLY A 137 -19.22 -10.64 0.65
CA GLY A 137 -19.74 -11.97 0.91
C GLY A 137 -21.25 -12.02 0.87
N THR A 138 -21.78 -13.20 0.55
CA THR A 138 -23.21 -13.47 0.53
C THR A 138 -23.55 -14.57 1.52
N ILE A 139 -24.52 -14.30 2.40
CA ILE A 139 -25.05 -15.27 3.35
C ILE A 139 -26.44 -15.68 2.85
N GLN A 140 -26.57 -16.92 2.41
CA GLN A 140 -27.89 -17.48 2.09
C GLN A 140 -28.65 -17.72 3.40
N LYS A 141 -29.88 -17.22 3.46
CA LYS A 141 -30.81 -17.45 4.55
C LYS A 141 -31.93 -18.37 4.04
N GLU A 142 -32.14 -19.47 4.76
CA GLU A 142 -33.30 -20.33 4.52
C GLU A 142 -34.52 -19.67 5.17
N ASP A 143 -35.37 -19.05 4.34
CA ASP A 143 -36.65 -18.50 4.80
C ASP A 143 -37.73 -19.59 4.77
N ASN A 144 -38.10 -20.14 5.93
CA ASN A 144 -39.21 -21.10 6.09
C ASN A 144 -40.57 -20.42 6.25
N TYR A 145 -40.96 -19.51 5.35
CA TYR A 145 -42.26 -18.84 5.45
C TYR A 145 -42.99 -18.75 4.11
N GLY A 146 -44.10 -19.48 3.98
CA GLY A 146 -45.13 -19.19 2.98
C GLY A 146 -46.22 -18.32 3.60
N LEU A 147 -46.37 -17.08 3.13
CA LEU A 147 -47.54 -16.25 3.44
C LEU A 147 -48.63 -16.53 2.40
N ILE A 148 -49.70 -17.22 2.79
CA ILE A 148 -50.84 -17.51 1.92
C ILE A 148 -51.76 -16.28 1.90
N GLY A 149 -51.67 -15.47 0.85
CA GLY A 149 -52.64 -14.40 0.58
C GLY A 149 -53.86 -14.92 -0.16
N LEU A 150 -55.02 -14.91 0.50
CA LEU A 150 -56.32 -15.42 -0.01
C LEU A 150 -57.05 -14.48 -0.99
N ALA A 151 -56.36 -13.54 -1.63
CA ALA A 151 -56.96 -12.67 -2.62
C ALA A 151 -56.57 -13.18 -4.02
N THR A 152 -57.55 -13.66 -4.79
CA THR A 152 -57.50 -13.95 -6.24
C THR A 152 -56.67 -15.16 -6.73
N PHE A 153 -57.09 -16.42 -6.47
CA PHE A 153 -56.71 -17.66 -7.21
C PHE A 153 -55.21 -17.91 -7.58
N CYS A 154 -54.30 -17.08 -7.08
CA CYS A 154 -52.86 -17.03 -7.33
C CYS A 154 -52.20 -16.91 -5.96
N ILE A 155 -51.10 -17.63 -5.74
CA ILE A 155 -50.31 -17.50 -4.51
C ILE A 155 -49.08 -16.67 -4.83
N LEU A 156 -48.87 -15.61 -4.06
CA LEU A 156 -47.61 -14.88 -4.00
C LEU A 156 -46.70 -15.68 -3.07
N ILE A 157 -45.75 -16.43 -3.64
CA ILE A 157 -44.87 -17.29 -2.86
C ILE A 157 -43.49 -16.63 -2.83
N PRO A 158 -42.93 -16.36 -1.64
CA PRO A 158 -41.52 -16.00 -1.56
C PRO A 158 -40.72 -17.15 -2.16
N CYS A 159 -39.90 -16.85 -3.16
CA CYS A 159 -38.94 -17.81 -3.64
C CYS A 159 -38.03 -18.15 -2.46
N TRP A 160 -37.75 -19.45 -2.27
CA TRP A 160 -37.15 -20.05 -1.06
C TRP A 160 -35.75 -19.55 -0.67
N LYS A 161 -35.20 -18.54 -1.36
CA LYS A 161 -33.87 -18.02 -1.13
C LYS A 161 -33.95 -16.54 -0.79
N SER A 162 -33.80 -16.22 0.49
CA SER A 162 -33.37 -14.90 0.91
C SER A 162 -31.85 -14.89 0.95
N GLU A 163 -31.23 -13.80 0.51
CA GLU A 163 -29.78 -13.64 0.54
C GLU A 163 -29.47 -12.32 1.23
N GLU A 164 -28.53 -12.35 2.17
CA GLU A 164 -27.93 -11.15 2.73
C GLU A 164 -26.57 -10.94 2.07
N SER A 165 -26.47 -9.86 1.30
CA SER A 165 -25.21 -9.40 0.72
C SER A 165 -24.53 -8.46 1.71
N VAL A 166 -23.26 -8.67 2.03
CA VAL A 166 -22.48 -7.85 2.97
C VAL A 166 -21.18 -7.38 2.33
N ILE A 167 -20.89 -6.08 2.45
CA ILE A 167 -19.61 -5.47 2.12
C ILE A 167 -18.99 -4.89 3.38
N ILE A 168 -17.75 -5.27 3.64
CA ILE A 168 -16.92 -4.73 4.71
C ILE A 168 -15.80 -3.91 4.08
N LEU A 169 -15.64 -2.68 4.55
CA LEU A 169 -14.59 -1.75 4.14
C LEU A 169 -13.65 -1.50 5.30
N ASP A 170 -12.38 -1.81 5.13
CA ASP A 170 -11.32 -1.48 6.08
C ASP A 170 -10.48 -0.32 5.54
N TYR A 171 -10.45 0.79 6.27
CA TYR A 171 -9.74 2.01 5.90
C TYR A 171 -8.35 2.05 6.54
N TYR A 172 -7.33 2.35 5.74
CA TYR A 172 -5.94 2.43 6.15
C TYR A 172 -5.35 3.80 5.80
N ILE A 173 -4.56 4.35 6.73
CA ILE A 173 -3.73 5.54 6.51
C ILE A 173 -2.27 5.14 6.75
N ASN A 174 -1.39 5.33 5.77
CA ASN A 174 0.03 4.95 5.86
C ASN A 174 0.21 3.50 6.34
N SER A 175 -0.58 2.58 5.78
CA SER A 175 -0.63 1.15 6.12
C SER A 175 -1.14 0.82 7.54
N ALA A 176 -1.52 1.81 8.35
CA ALA A 176 -2.15 1.60 9.66
C ALA A 176 -3.68 1.54 9.51
N HIS A 177 -4.31 0.50 10.06
CA HIS A 177 -5.77 0.37 10.10
C HIS A 177 -6.37 1.49 10.98
N LYS A 178 -7.42 2.15 10.47
CA LYS A 178 -8.08 3.26 11.16
C LYS A 178 -9.55 2.99 11.46
N LYS A 179 -10.27 2.37 10.53
CA LYS A 179 -11.72 2.17 10.66
C LYS A 179 -12.19 0.97 9.87
N THR A 180 -13.24 0.31 10.34
CA THR A 180 -14.00 -0.69 9.58
C THR A 180 -15.45 -0.24 9.50
N GLU A 181 -16.05 -0.37 8.32
CA GLU A 181 -17.47 -0.11 8.07
C GLU A 181 -18.09 -1.33 7.38
N GLU A 182 -19.35 -1.61 7.71
CA GLU A 182 -20.10 -2.74 7.15
C GLU A 182 -21.42 -2.26 6.56
N TYR A 183 -21.72 -2.73 5.35
CA TYR A 183 -22.90 -2.39 4.59
C TYR A 183 -23.58 -3.67 4.11
N SER A 184 -24.86 -3.85 4.44
CA SER A 184 -25.61 -5.04 4.03
C SER A 184 -26.93 -4.74 3.34
N GLU A 185 -27.31 -5.61 2.40
CA GLU A 185 -28.60 -5.61 1.71
C GLU A 185 -29.28 -6.97 1.88
N ASN A 186 -30.51 -6.96 2.38
CA ASN A 186 -31.37 -8.12 2.37
C ASN A 186 -32.11 -8.19 1.02
N LYS A 187 -31.88 -9.27 0.28
CA LYS A 187 -32.49 -9.51 -1.04
C LYS A 187 -33.49 -10.66 -0.91
N LYS A 188 -34.69 -10.45 -1.46
CA LYS A 188 -35.71 -11.50 -1.57
C LYS A 188 -36.27 -11.53 -2.98
N LEU A 189 -36.34 -12.72 -3.55
CA LEU A 189 -36.99 -12.99 -4.81
C LEU A 189 -38.41 -13.51 -4.52
N TRP A 190 -39.40 -12.97 -5.22
CA TRP A 190 -40.79 -13.38 -5.13
C TRP A 190 -41.23 -13.89 -6.48
N MET A 191 -41.90 -15.04 -6.50
CA MET A 191 -42.50 -15.58 -7.72
C MET A 191 -44.02 -15.63 -7.58
N TRP A 192 -44.68 -15.26 -8.67
CA TRP A 192 -46.13 -15.36 -8.81
C TRP A 192 -46.47 -16.68 -9.51
N PHE A 193 -47.23 -17.55 -8.85
CA PHE A 193 -47.72 -18.79 -9.47
C PHE A 193 -49.23 -18.97 -9.33
N PRO A 194 -49.90 -19.49 -10.38
CA PRO A 194 -51.25 -20.03 -10.26
C PRO A 194 -51.26 -21.23 -9.29
N LEU A 195 -52.28 -21.32 -8.45
CA LEU A 195 -52.41 -22.36 -7.42
C LEU A 195 -52.28 -23.80 -7.97
N SER A 196 -52.77 -24.03 -9.19
CA SER A 196 -52.79 -25.35 -9.84
C SER A 196 -51.42 -25.89 -10.24
N ILE A 197 -50.41 -25.02 -10.37
CA ILE A 197 -49.06 -25.40 -10.83
C ILE A 197 -48.09 -25.47 -9.64
N TYR A 198 -48.54 -25.18 -8.42
CA TYR A 198 -47.73 -25.13 -7.20
C TYR A 198 -46.84 -26.37 -6.99
N ASN A 199 -47.43 -27.57 -7.07
CA ASN A 199 -46.69 -28.83 -6.88
C ASN A 199 -45.70 -29.12 -8.02
N LEU A 200 -45.96 -28.61 -9.23
CA LEU A 200 -45.11 -28.83 -10.40
C LEU A 200 -43.93 -27.85 -10.43
N ALA A 201 -44.19 -26.59 -10.05
CA ALA A 201 -43.19 -25.52 -9.98
C ALA A 201 -42.19 -25.77 -8.85
N THR A 202 -42.66 -26.14 -7.65
CA THR A 202 -41.79 -26.45 -6.50
C THR A 202 -40.80 -27.61 -6.78
N LEU A 203 -41.12 -28.50 -7.71
CA LEU A 203 -40.24 -29.60 -8.14
C LEU A 203 -39.22 -29.21 -9.23
N ARG A 204 -39.53 -28.23 -10.08
CA ARG A 204 -38.68 -27.85 -11.23
C ARG A 204 -37.75 -26.66 -10.99
N PHE A 205 -38.09 -25.72 -10.12
CA PHE A 205 -37.25 -24.53 -9.86
C PHE A 205 -36.06 -24.78 -8.90
N LYS A 206 -35.59 -26.04 -8.79
CA LYS A 206 -34.33 -26.36 -8.10
C LYS A 206 -33.09 -25.89 -8.88
N GLU A 207 -33.23 -25.55 -10.15
CA GLU A 207 -32.12 -25.08 -10.99
C GLU A 207 -31.94 -23.56 -10.91
N GLU A 208 -30.94 -23.19 -10.12
CA GLU A 208 -30.01 -22.05 -10.24
C GLU A 208 -30.42 -20.79 -11.05
N GLU A 209 -31.33 -19.98 -10.52
CA GLU A 209 -31.18 -18.52 -10.67
C GLU A 209 -30.32 -18.02 -9.51
N LYS A 210 -29.02 -17.81 -9.78
CA LYS A 210 -28.09 -17.15 -8.85
C LYS A 210 -28.35 -15.64 -8.92
N PHE A 211 -28.47 -14.97 -7.78
CA PHE A 211 -28.51 -13.52 -7.71
C PHE A 211 -27.28 -12.95 -8.44
N GLU A 212 -27.47 -12.24 -9.56
CA GLU A 212 -26.36 -11.63 -10.28
C GLU A 212 -25.74 -10.48 -9.45
N SER A 213 -24.47 -10.66 -9.09
CA SER A 213 -23.52 -9.66 -8.55
C SER A 213 -24.04 -8.78 -7.42
N SER A 214 -24.08 -9.35 -6.22
CA SER A 214 -24.50 -8.71 -4.96
C SER A 214 -23.78 -7.41 -4.60
N ASP A 215 -22.48 -7.36 -4.88
CA ASP A 215 -21.59 -6.36 -4.29
C ASP A 215 -21.61 -5.05 -5.09
N ARG A 216 -21.93 -5.13 -6.39
CA ARG A 216 -21.98 -3.98 -7.28
C ARG A 216 -23.07 -2.99 -6.90
N SER A 217 -24.25 -3.47 -6.49
CA SER A 217 -25.38 -2.61 -6.11
C SER A 217 -25.08 -1.82 -4.85
N ILE A 218 -24.54 -2.50 -3.83
CA ILE A 218 -24.14 -1.85 -2.57
C ILE A 218 -23.09 -0.78 -2.86
N LEU A 219 -22.04 -1.10 -3.62
CA LEU A 219 -20.95 -0.15 -3.91
C LEU A 219 -21.41 1.11 -4.63
N MET A 220 -22.33 0.99 -5.58
CA MET A 220 -22.92 2.15 -6.27
C MET A 220 -23.65 3.08 -5.31
N ASN A 221 -24.30 2.53 -4.29
CA ASN A 221 -25.12 3.30 -3.35
C ASN A 221 -24.30 3.90 -2.20
N ILE A 222 -23.18 3.28 -1.81
CA ILE A 222 -22.37 3.73 -0.67
C ILE A 222 -21.18 4.60 -1.08
N GLY A 223 -20.96 4.87 -2.37
CA GLY A 223 -19.81 5.64 -2.85
C GLY A 223 -19.64 7.01 -2.15
N ALA A 224 -20.75 7.70 -1.90
CA ALA A 224 -20.75 8.95 -1.12
C ALA A 224 -20.35 8.75 0.35
N ASN A 225 -20.76 7.64 0.99
CA ASN A 225 -20.36 7.30 2.36
C ASN A 225 -18.84 7.06 2.42
N ILE A 226 -18.29 6.28 1.48
CA ILE A 226 -16.85 6.00 1.40
C ILE A 226 -16.07 7.30 1.27
N ALA A 227 -16.49 8.18 0.36
CA ALA A 227 -15.83 9.45 0.14
C ALA A 227 -15.91 10.38 1.36
N ASN A 228 -17.06 10.45 2.04
CA ASN A 228 -17.19 11.23 3.27
C ASN A 228 -16.25 10.70 4.38
N THR A 229 -16.15 9.37 4.55
CA THR A 229 -15.24 8.75 5.52
C THR A 229 -13.78 9.03 5.17
N LEU A 230 -13.40 8.87 3.89
CA LEU A 230 -12.04 9.17 3.42
C LEU A 230 -11.66 10.65 3.66
N SER A 231 -12.51 11.60 3.29
CA SER A 231 -12.24 13.02 3.51
C SER A 231 -12.12 13.38 4.99
N LYS A 232 -12.93 12.75 5.85
CA LYS A 232 -12.83 12.93 7.31
C LYS A 232 -11.50 12.41 7.85
N LEU A 233 -11.13 11.18 7.46
CA LEU A 233 -9.87 10.54 7.86
C LEU A 233 -8.65 11.33 7.37
N GLU A 234 -8.69 11.84 6.14
CA GLU A 234 -7.66 12.73 5.59
C GLU A 234 -7.52 14.01 6.41
N THR A 235 -8.64 14.66 6.73
CA THR A 235 -8.65 15.90 7.51
C THR A 235 -8.12 15.69 8.93
N GLU A 236 -8.53 14.60 9.59
CA GLU A 236 -8.04 14.22 10.92
C GLU A 236 -6.54 13.93 10.90
N SER A 237 -6.07 13.15 9.94
CA SER A 237 -4.64 12.86 9.76
C SER A 237 -3.81 14.11 9.49
N ASN A 238 -4.30 15.02 8.64
CA ASN A 238 -3.60 16.28 8.34
C ASN A 238 -3.54 17.19 9.57
N LYS A 239 -4.59 17.20 10.40
CA LYS A 239 -4.60 17.95 11.66
C LYS A 239 -3.59 17.37 12.66
N GLU A 240 -3.54 16.04 12.79
CA GLU A 240 -2.54 15.37 13.64
C GLU A 240 -1.11 15.71 13.17
N LEU A 241 -0.85 15.61 11.87
CA LEU A 241 0.45 15.98 11.28
C LEU A 241 0.81 17.44 11.53
N ALA A 242 -0.14 18.37 11.39
CA ALA A 242 0.09 19.78 11.65
C ALA A 242 0.45 20.03 13.13
N VAL A 243 -0.25 19.38 14.06
CA VAL A 243 0.06 19.48 15.50
C VAL A 243 1.44 18.90 15.81
N THR A 244 1.77 17.73 15.25
CA THR A 244 3.11 17.14 15.40
C THR A 244 4.19 18.06 14.83
N PHE A 245 3.97 18.61 13.64
CA PHE A 245 4.89 19.56 13.02
C PHE A 245 5.10 20.82 13.87
N GLU A 246 4.02 21.43 14.38
CA GLU A 246 4.12 22.58 15.28
C GLU A 246 4.89 22.24 16.56
N GLN A 247 4.65 21.07 17.14
CA GLN A 247 5.36 20.59 18.34
C GLN A 247 6.85 20.36 18.06
N GLU A 248 7.19 19.69 16.96
CA GLU A 248 8.56 19.46 16.52
C GLU A 248 9.27 20.79 16.23
N SER A 249 8.61 21.72 15.55
CA SER A 249 9.16 23.03 15.21
C SER A 249 9.41 23.88 16.46
N SER A 250 8.45 23.97 17.39
CA SER A 250 8.65 24.62 18.70
C SER A 250 9.77 23.95 19.51
N THR A 251 9.92 22.63 19.42
CA THR A 251 11.02 21.91 20.08
C THR A 251 12.35 22.30 19.45
N TRP A 252 12.42 22.35 18.11
CA TRP A 252 13.61 22.80 17.39
C TRP A 252 13.97 24.23 17.77
N GLU A 253 13.03 25.17 17.87
CA GLU A 253 13.30 26.56 18.26
C GLU A 253 13.94 26.68 19.65
N LYS A 254 13.61 25.77 20.58
CA LYS A 254 14.15 25.76 21.95
C LYS A 254 15.52 25.11 22.07
N VAL A 255 15.94 24.30 21.10
CA VAL A 255 17.28 23.66 21.10
C VAL A 255 18.36 24.73 21.04
N ASN A 256 19.31 24.67 21.97
CA ASN A 256 20.45 25.58 22.01
C ASN A 256 21.34 25.38 20.78
N LYS A 257 21.30 26.32 19.83
CA LYS A 257 22.07 26.27 18.58
C LYS A 257 23.57 26.40 18.75
N ASN A 258 24.04 26.72 19.96
CA ASN A 258 25.46 26.73 20.29
C ASN A 258 25.95 25.38 20.84
N SER A 259 25.05 24.45 21.17
CA SER A 259 25.37 23.12 21.68
C SER A 259 25.26 22.09 20.57
N LEU A 260 26.41 21.58 20.11
CA LEU A 260 26.44 20.53 19.10
C LEU A 260 25.74 19.25 19.57
N GLU A 261 25.84 18.94 20.86
CA GLU A 261 25.20 17.79 21.50
C GLU A 261 23.67 17.89 21.42
N GLU A 262 23.09 19.05 21.75
CA GLU A 262 21.63 19.22 21.69
C GLU A 262 21.10 19.16 20.25
N ILE A 263 21.84 19.70 19.27
CA ILE A 263 21.46 19.64 17.86
C ILE A 263 21.49 18.20 17.34
N ILE A 264 22.55 17.44 17.66
CA ILE A 264 22.68 16.04 17.28
C ILE A 264 21.56 15.21 17.93
N GLU A 265 21.30 15.43 19.23
CA GLU A 265 20.29 14.68 19.96
C GLU A 265 18.88 14.97 19.44
N PHE A 266 18.58 16.22 19.07
CA PHE A 266 17.34 16.59 18.39
C PHE A 266 17.20 15.81 17.06
N ASN A 267 18.23 15.84 16.21
CA ASN A 267 18.21 15.13 14.93
C ASN A 267 18.07 13.61 15.09
N ARG A 268 18.62 13.04 16.17
CA ARG A 268 18.51 11.60 16.48
C ARG A 268 17.09 11.19 16.85
N LYS A 269 16.39 12.01 17.65
CA LYS A 269 15.05 11.74 18.18
C LYS A 269 13.92 12.11 17.21
N THR A 270 14.14 13.09 16.34
CA THR A 270 13.10 13.59 15.43
C THR A 270 12.90 12.60 14.28
N PRO A 271 11.66 12.23 13.94
CA PRO A 271 11.38 11.40 12.77
C PRO A 271 11.71 12.14 11.46
N PRO A 272 11.87 11.43 10.33
CA PRO A 272 12.05 12.08 9.03
C PRO A 272 10.90 13.05 8.71
N GLY A 273 11.23 14.25 8.26
CA GLY A 273 10.28 15.32 7.99
C GLY A 273 10.97 16.69 7.90
N GLU A 274 10.21 17.71 7.51
CA GLU A 274 10.74 19.05 7.22
C GLU A 274 11.53 19.66 8.39
N THR A 275 11.09 19.46 9.63
CA THR A 275 11.80 19.96 10.81
C THR A 275 13.16 19.28 11.00
N LYS A 276 13.25 17.97 10.77
CA LYS A 276 14.50 17.23 10.82
C LYS A 276 15.43 17.67 9.70
N ASP A 277 14.91 17.90 8.50
CA ASP A 277 15.71 18.33 7.35
C ASP A 277 16.34 19.71 7.63
N LYS A 278 15.56 20.67 8.15
CA LYS A 278 16.07 21.97 8.60
C LYS A 278 17.14 21.85 9.69
N ALA A 279 16.92 20.99 10.67
CA ALA A 279 17.88 20.76 11.75
C ALA A 279 19.18 20.10 11.27
N ASN A 280 19.08 19.20 10.29
CA ASN A 280 20.23 18.54 9.68
C ASN A 280 21.03 19.49 8.76
N GLU A 281 20.35 20.35 8.00
CA GLU A 281 20.99 21.41 7.22
C GLU A 281 21.74 22.38 8.15
N PHE A 282 21.13 22.78 9.27
CA PHE A 282 21.82 23.60 10.27
C PHE A 282 23.07 22.91 10.82
N LEU A 283 22.97 21.62 11.17
CA LEU A 283 24.07 20.83 11.70
C LEU A 283 25.22 20.72 10.69
N THR A 284 24.94 20.34 9.46
CA THR A 284 25.95 20.18 8.40
C THR A 284 26.69 21.48 8.11
N ASN A 285 25.96 22.60 8.04
CA ASN A 285 26.55 23.94 7.90
C ASN A 285 27.47 24.31 9.09
N LEU A 286 27.05 23.99 10.31
CA LEU A 286 27.86 24.23 11.51
C LEU A 286 29.14 23.38 11.49
N LEU A 287 29.04 22.10 11.14
CA LEU A 287 30.17 21.18 11.06
C LEU A 287 31.16 21.62 9.97
N ASP A 288 30.68 22.05 8.81
CA ASP A 288 31.52 22.59 7.74
C ASP A 288 32.30 23.82 8.19
N LYS A 289 31.63 24.74 8.89
CA LYS A 289 32.29 25.92 9.46
C LYS A 289 33.37 25.54 10.47
N LYS A 290 33.13 24.50 11.28
CA LYS A 290 34.13 23.98 12.24
C LYS A 290 35.36 23.42 11.50
N VAL A 291 35.16 22.66 10.42
CA VAL A 291 36.25 22.14 9.58
C VAL A 291 37.07 23.27 8.99
N GLN A 292 36.42 24.24 8.35
CA GLN A 292 37.09 25.41 7.77
C GLN A 292 37.87 26.18 8.83
N THR A 293 37.25 26.50 9.97
CA THR A 293 37.88 27.24 11.07
C THR A 293 39.10 26.51 11.62
N TYR A 294 39.01 25.18 11.77
CA TYR A 294 40.15 24.37 12.20
C TYR A 294 41.31 24.45 11.20
N LEU A 295 41.03 24.23 9.91
CA LEU A 295 42.04 24.27 8.86
C LEU A 295 42.70 25.66 8.75
N GLU A 296 41.92 26.74 8.82
CA GLU A 296 42.48 28.10 8.79
C GLU A 296 43.41 28.40 9.97
N ARG A 297 43.10 27.88 11.16
CA ARG A 297 43.88 28.14 12.37
C ARG A 297 45.15 27.30 12.44
N GLN A 298 45.03 26.00 12.15
CA GLN A 298 46.16 25.08 12.24
C GLN A 298 47.08 25.18 11.02
N PHE A 299 46.52 25.50 9.85
CA PHE A 299 47.25 25.57 8.59
C PHE A 299 46.92 26.87 7.84
N PRO A 300 47.36 28.05 8.32
CA PRO A 300 46.99 29.34 7.71
C PRO A 300 47.26 29.44 6.20
N PHE A 301 48.26 28.72 5.70
CA PHE A 301 48.60 28.66 4.27
C PHE A 301 47.52 28.01 3.40
N VAL A 302 46.59 27.21 3.96
CA VAL A 302 45.47 26.62 3.17
C VAL A 302 44.26 27.54 3.03
N LYS A 303 44.18 28.59 3.87
CA LYS A 303 43.03 29.51 3.93
C LYS A 303 42.57 30.02 2.56
N PRO A 304 43.46 30.46 1.64
CA PRO A 304 43.03 30.97 0.33
C PRO A 304 42.36 29.92 -0.56
N TYR A 305 42.49 28.63 -0.23
CA TYR A 305 42.12 27.52 -1.13
C TYR A 305 40.96 26.68 -0.60
N LEU A 306 40.46 26.93 0.61
CA LEU A 306 39.44 26.09 1.24
C LEU A 306 38.21 25.88 0.35
N MET A 307 37.75 26.95 -0.31
CA MET A 307 36.54 26.94 -1.15
C MET A 307 36.81 26.65 -2.63
N ASN A 308 38.06 26.37 -3.00
CA ASN A 308 38.43 26.03 -4.36
C ASN A 308 37.90 24.64 -4.73
N ASP A 309 37.49 24.47 -5.99
CA ASP A 309 37.18 23.14 -6.52
C ASP A 309 38.46 22.30 -6.54
N LEU A 310 38.35 21.06 -6.06
CA LEU A 310 39.40 20.06 -6.16
C LEU A 310 39.31 19.36 -7.52
N ILE A 311 40.38 19.44 -8.29
CA ILE A 311 40.49 18.89 -9.64
C ILE A 311 41.73 18.00 -9.78
N ASP A 312 41.71 17.12 -10.76
CA ASP A 312 42.87 16.33 -11.16
C ASP A 312 43.78 17.11 -12.13
N SER A 313 44.98 16.58 -12.34
CA SER A 313 46.01 17.08 -13.24
C SER A 313 45.54 17.28 -14.70
N ASP A 314 44.56 16.51 -15.16
CA ASP A 314 43.95 16.63 -16.49
C ASP A 314 42.78 17.64 -16.55
N GLY A 315 42.40 18.22 -15.41
CA GLY A 315 41.29 19.15 -15.26
C GLY A 315 39.95 18.51 -14.87
N SER A 316 39.88 17.18 -14.75
CA SER A 316 38.71 16.46 -14.27
C SER A 316 38.34 16.88 -12.85
N LYS A 317 37.03 16.98 -12.55
CA LYS A 317 36.55 17.41 -11.23
C LYS A 317 36.36 16.21 -10.30
N PHE A 318 36.79 16.35 -9.05
CA PHE A 318 36.47 15.40 -7.99
C PHE A 318 35.12 15.69 -7.30
N GLU A 319 34.41 16.76 -7.69
CA GLU A 319 33.12 17.19 -7.09
C GLU A 319 33.21 17.61 -5.61
N TYR A 320 34.41 17.87 -5.10
CA TYR A 320 34.66 18.38 -3.75
C TYR A 320 35.25 19.78 -3.75
N LYS A 321 34.94 20.53 -2.70
CA LYS A 321 35.75 21.68 -2.27
C LYS A 321 36.96 21.18 -1.47
N PHE A 322 38.06 21.92 -1.50
CA PHE A 322 39.29 21.50 -0.82
C PHE A 322 39.10 21.19 0.66
N TYR A 323 38.32 21.99 1.40
CA TYR A 323 38.10 21.72 2.83
C TYR A 323 37.32 20.42 3.09
N GLN A 324 36.49 19.99 2.13
CA GLN A 324 35.55 18.88 2.35
C GLN A 324 36.28 17.56 2.53
N VAL A 325 37.40 17.33 1.83
CA VAL A 325 38.16 16.08 1.92
C VAL A 325 38.86 15.86 3.26
N PHE A 326 38.69 16.78 4.22
CA PHE A 326 39.20 16.67 5.59
C PHE A 326 38.08 16.51 6.64
N ARG A 327 36.81 16.45 6.22
CA ARG A 327 35.66 16.43 7.12
C ARG A 327 35.75 15.29 8.13
N SER A 328 35.81 14.04 7.70
CA SER A 328 35.75 12.92 8.64
C SER A 328 36.98 12.87 9.57
N LEU A 329 38.16 13.30 9.09
CA LEU A 329 39.37 13.46 9.92
C LEU A 329 39.19 14.46 11.05
N ILE A 330 38.61 15.62 10.75
CA ILE A 330 38.49 16.73 11.70
C ILE A 330 37.25 16.57 12.58
N LEU A 331 36.14 16.10 12.03
CA LEU A 331 34.87 15.95 12.73
C LEU A 331 34.81 14.69 13.57
N GLY A 332 35.46 13.61 13.12
CA GLY A 332 35.28 12.28 13.66
C GLY A 332 36.40 11.81 14.59
N ARG A 333 36.08 10.72 15.28
CA ARG A 333 37.04 9.76 15.83
C ARG A 333 36.97 8.49 15.00
N ASN A 334 38.07 7.74 14.92
CA ASN A 334 38.10 6.45 14.24
C ASN A 334 37.08 5.51 14.93
N PRO A 335 36.16 4.88 14.18
CA PRO A 335 35.10 4.06 14.77
C PRO A 335 35.60 2.75 15.39
N GLU A 336 36.76 2.25 14.95
CA GLU A 336 37.37 1.02 15.44
C GLU A 336 38.23 1.27 16.67
N THR A 337 39.04 2.34 16.64
CA THR A 337 40.03 2.60 17.70
C THR A 337 39.57 3.65 18.71
N GLY A 338 38.56 4.45 18.38
CA GLY A 338 38.10 5.58 19.18
C GLY A 338 39.05 6.78 19.20
N PHE A 339 40.22 6.69 18.55
CA PHE A 339 41.20 7.76 18.50
C PHE A 339 40.96 8.72 17.34
N LYS A 340 41.33 9.98 17.55
CA LYS A 340 41.31 10.99 16.49
C LYS A 340 42.49 10.80 15.55
N ILE A 341 42.24 10.88 14.24
CA ILE A 341 43.29 10.88 13.23
C ILE A 341 43.79 12.32 13.08
N GLU A 342 45.09 12.55 13.26
CA GLU A 342 45.67 13.87 13.08
C GLU A 342 45.74 14.26 11.61
N THR A 343 45.25 15.46 11.28
CA THR A 343 45.42 16.03 9.94
C THR A 343 46.85 16.57 9.82
N GLN A 344 47.63 16.04 8.88
CA GLN A 344 49.02 16.45 8.66
C GLN A 344 49.14 17.20 7.33
N LEU A 345 49.15 18.53 7.38
CA LEU A 345 49.34 19.40 6.23
C LEU A 345 50.64 20.20 6.35
N SER A 346 51.36 20.33 5.24
CA SER A 346 52.56 21.16 5.14
C SER A 346 52.58 21.92 3.81
N GLN A 347 53.45 22.93 3.71
CA GLN A 347 53.65 23.68 2.47
C GLN A 347 55.12 23.64 2.05
N LYS A 348 55.36 23.36 0.78
CA LYS A 348 56.71 23.39 0.20
C LYS A 348 56.63 23.83 -1.26
N ASP A 349 57.49 24.77 -1.66
CA ASP A 349 57.60 25.26 -3.05
C ASP A 349 56.25 25.73 -3.63
N GLY A 350 55.42 26.38 -2.82
CA GLY A 350 54.08 26.85 -3.19
C GLY A 350 53.00 25.76 -3.24
N LYS A 351 53.35 24.50 -2.99
CA LYS A 351 52.44 23.34 -2.99
C LYS A 351 52.00 23.00 -1.58
N ILE A 352 50.75 22.56 -1.44
CA ILE A 352 50.22 21.99 -0.20
C ILE A 352 50.43 20.48 -0.24
N ILE A 353 50.97 19.92 0.83
CA ILE A 353 51.26 18.49 0.94
C ILE A 353 50.42 17.94 2.09
N TRP A 354 49.52 17.02 1.79
CA TRP A 354 48.79 16.26 2.79
C TRP A 354 49.43 14.89 2.97
N ARG A 355 49.81 14.58 4.22
CA ARG A 355 50.40 13.30 4.61
C ARG A 355 49.33 12.44 5.28
N ILE A 356 49.23 11.19 4.83
CA ILE A 356 48.39 10.15 5.42
C ILE A 356 49.29 8.97 5.78
N ASP A 357 49.33 8.65 7.08
CA ASP A 357 50.07 7.50 7.59
C ASP A 357 49.12 6.29 7.65
N THR A 358 49.49 5.21 6.98
CA THR A 358 48.81 3.90 7.12
C THR A 358 49.76 2.91 7.79
N PRO A 359 49.27 1.76 8.31
CA PRO A 359 50.13 0.75 8.91
C PRO A 359 51.22 0.18 7.98
N LYS A 360 51.05 0.30 6.65
CA LYS A 360 51.94 -0.31 5.66
C LYS A 360 52.78 0.70 4.87
N GLU A 361 52.29 1.92 4.71
CA GLU A 361 52.88 2.94 3.84
C GLU A 361 52.41 4.34 4.21
N ILE A 362 53.16 5.35 3.77
CA ILE A 362 52.81 6.76 3.94
C ILE A 362 52.46 7.32 2.56
N HIS A 363 51.30 7.96 2.44
CA HIS A 363 50.92 8.65 1.21
C HIS A 363 51.06 10.16 1.37
N PHE A 364 51.64 10.80 0.35
CA PHE A 364 51.78 12.24 0.23
C PHE A 364 50.99 12.72 -0.99
N PHE A 365 49.93 13.48 -0.74
CA PHE A 365 49.12 14.12 -1.77
C PHE A 365 49.64 15.54 -1.99
N TYR A 366 50.11 15.81 -3.21
CA TYR A 366 50.63 17.12 -3.59
C TYR A 366 49.55 17.91 -4.30
N PHE A 367 49.20 19.05 -3.72
CA PHE A 367 48.21 19.96 -4.25
C PHE A 367 48.86 21.27 -4.72
N SER A 368 48.54 21.65 -5.94
CA SER A 368 49.04 22.87 -6.57
C SER A 368 47.87 23.82 -6.87
N PRO A 369 47.91 25.07 -6.37
CA PRO A 369 46.92 26.07 -6.76
C PRO A 369 46.96 26.35 -8.26
N TYR A 370 45.80 26.34 -8.92
CA TYR A 370 45.69 26.67 -10.34
C TYR A 370 44.43 27.48 -10.60
N LYS A 371 44.59 28.76 -10.95
CA LYS A 371 43.48 29.72 -11.10
C LYS A 371 42.61 29.73 -9.82
N ASN A 372 41.32 29.40 -9.94
CA ASN A 372 40.37 29.34 -8.82
C ASN A 372 40.17 27.90 -8.29
N ASN A 373 41.04 26.97 -8.67
CA ASN A 373 40.97 25.56 -8.31
C ASN A 373 42.21 25.14 -7.51
N ILE A 374 42.15 23.95 -6.92
CA ILE A 374 43.30 23.26 -6.37
C ILE A 374 43.46 21.92 -7.09
N THR A 375 44.64 21.68 -7.65
CA THR A 375 44.91 20.51 -8.47
C THR A 375 45.64 19.46 -7.64
N LEU A 376 45.13 18.23 -7.60
CA LEU A 376 45.92 17.08 -7.21
C LEU A 376 46.97 16.82 -8.30
N GLU A 377 48.21 17.19 -8.05
CA GLU A 377 49.28 17.09 -9.05
C GLU A 377 49.85 15.67 -9.12
N LYS A 378 50.07 15.07 -7.95
CA LYS A 378 50.61 13.71 -7.83
C LYS A 378 50.40 13.15 -6.44
N ILE A 379 50.46 11.84 -6.35
CA ILE A 379 50.55 11.09 -5.11
C ILE A 379 51.91 10.41 -5.06
N VAL A 380 52.60 10.54 -3.93
CA VAL A 380 53.84 9.81 -3.66
C VAL A 380 53.59 8.87 -2.50
N SER A 381 53.81 7.58 -2.71
CA SER A 381 53.73 6.55 -1.67
C SER A 381 55.14 6.22 -1.19
N GLU A 382 55.34 6.19 0.13
CA GLU A 382 56.60 5.82 0.76
C GLU A 382 56.43 4.51 1.53
N LYS A 383 57.20 3.49 1.15
CA LYS A 383 57.19 2.16 1.75
C LYS A 383 58.62 1.70 2.01
N ASN A 384 58.94 1.41 3.27
CA ASN A 384 60.29 1.02 3.71
C ASN A 384 61.41 1.98 3.24
N GLY A 385 61.12 3.29 3.18
CA GLY A 385 62.06 4.33 2.72
C GLY A 385 62.16 4.49 1.19
N TYR A 386 61.48 3.65 0.41
CA TYR A 386 61.38 3.80 -1.05
C TYR A 386 60.17 4.65 -1.41
N LYS A 387 60.37 5.63 -2.30
CA LYS A 387 59.33 6.54 -2.77
C LYS A 387 58.93 6.20 -4.19
N GLU A 388 57.64 5.98 -4.40
CA GLU A 388 57.03 5.72 -5.69
C GLU A 388 56.02 6.81 -6.00
N THR A 389 56.07 7.36 -7.22
CA THR A 389 55.10 8.36 -7.67
C THR A 389 54.06 7.67 -8.54
N SER A 390 52.79 7.76 -8.15
CA SER A 390 51.68 7.23 -8.95
C SER A 390 51.62 7.92 -10.31
N ASN A 391 51.29 7.16 -11.36
CA ASN A 391 50.94 7.77 -12.64
C ASN A 391 49.60 8.52 -12.54
N SER A 392 49.21 9.30 -13.57
CA SER A 392 48.01 10.15 -13.51
C SER A 392 46.72 9.35 -13.24
N LEU A 393 46.54 8.19 -13.88
CA LEU A 393 45.34 7.37 -13.72
C LEU A 393 45.26 6.77 -12.31
N GLU A 394 46.38 6.28 -11.78
CA GLU A 394 46.48 5.79 -10.40
C GLU A 394 46.25 6.90 -9.39
N ALA A 395 46.83 8.09 -9.63
CA ALA A 395 46.65 9.25 -8.77
C ALA A 395 45.18 9.67 -8.69
N TYR A 396 44.46 9.67 -9.82
CA TYR A 396 43.03 9.93 -9.85
C TYR A 396 42.24 8.88 -9.07
N ALA A 397 42.48 7.59 -9.30
CA ALA A 397 41.74 6.51 -8.65
C ALA A 397 41.95 6.49 -7.13
N ILE A 398 43.21 6.62 -6.69
CA ILE A 398 43.56 6.70 -5.26
C ILE A 398 43.01 7.98 -4.65
N GLY A 399 43.22 9.12 -5.32
CA GLY A 399 42.69 10.42 -4.92
C GLY A 399 41.20 10.38 -4.67
N LYS A 400 40.43 9.92 -5.66
CA LYS A 400 38.98 9.78 -5.55
C LYS A 400 38.57 8.92 -4.36
N SER A 401 39.13 7.71 -4.24
CA SER A 401 38.83 6.80 -3.12
C SER A 401 39.08 7.44 -1.74
N VAL A 402 40.20 8.14 -1.60
CA VAL A 402 40.57 8.84 -0.36
C VAL A 402 39.66 10.03 -0.10
N PHE A 403 39.35 10.84 -1.12
CA PHE A 403 38.47 11.99 -0.99
C PHE A 403 37.05 11.58 -0.65
N ASP A 404 36.52 10.55 -1.30
CA ASP A 404 35.20 9.98 -1.00
C ASP A 404 35.15 9.55 0.48
N MET A 405 36.15 8.79 0.94
CA MET A 405 36.25 8.32 2.33
C MET A 405 36.31 9.47 3.36
N PHE A 406 37.10 10.50 3.10
CA PHE A 406 37.33 11.58 4.07
C PHE A 406 36.36 12.77 3.95
N SER A 407 35.56 12.81 2.88
CA SER A 407 34.58 13.88 2.64
C SER A 407 33.25 13.70 3.36
N GLU A 408 32.95 12.48 3.81
CA GLU A 408 31.72 12.15 4.50
C GLU A 408 31.65 12.77 5.91
N TYR A 409 30.43 13.04 6.37
CA TYR A 409 30.19 13.36 7.77
C TYR A 409 30.27 12.06 8.60
N PRO A 410 30.97 12.06 9.75
CA PRO A 410 30.93 10.91 10.64
C PRO A 410 29.50 10.70 11.16
N THR A 411 29.17 9.45 11.49
CA THR A 411 27.90 9.21 12.22
C THR A 411 27.94 9.92 13.58
N TYR A 412 26.77 10.21 14.12
CA TYR A 412 26.64 10.97 15.37
C TYR A 412 27.43 10.36 16.53
N ASN A 413 27.50 9.02 16.62
CA ASN A 413 28.23 8.33 17.68
C ASN A 413 29.76 8.50 17.59
N TYR A 414 30.28 8.83 16.42
CA TYR A 414 31.72 9.00 16.18
C TYR A 414 32.11 10.46 15.98
N THR A 415 31.17 11.41 16.15
CA THR A 415 31.46 12.84 16.09
C THR A 415 32.18 13.28 17.37
N ASP A 416 33.34 13.93 17.22
CA ASP A 416 34.18 14.36 18.34
C ASP A 416 33.70 15.68 18.96
N ILE A 417 32.54 15.66 19.62
CA ILE A 417 31.89 16.85 20.18
C ILE A 417 32.82 17.63 21.11
N GLU A 418 33.58 16.94 21.97
CA GLU A 418 34.49 17.57 22.92
C GLU A 418 35.59 18.38 22.22
N PHE A 419 36.19 17.83 21.16
CA PHE A 419 37.15 18.54 20.34
C PHE A 419 36.52 19.70 19.57
N LEU A 420 35.36 19.46 18.93
CA LEU A 420 34.68 20.46 18.11
C LEU A 420 34.20 21.68 18.91
N ASN A 421 33.85 21.50 20.19
CA ASN A 421 33.52 22.59 21.09
C ASN A 421 34.71 23.52 21.39
N LYS A 422 35.95 23.02 21.27
CA LYS A 422 37.18 23.81 21.46
C LYS A 422 37.51 24.67 20.24
N ILE A 423 36.98 24.34 19.06
CA ILE A 423 37.12 25.16 17.84
C ILE A 423 36.12 26.32 17.93
N LYS A 424 36.56 27.46 18.45
CA LYS A 424 35.72 28.66 18.61
C LYS A 424 35.37 29.34 17.29
#